data_AF-A0A2W4PNL0-F1
#
_entry.id   AF-A0A2W4PNL0-F1
#
_cell.length_a   1.000
_cell.length_b   1.000
_cell.length_c   1.000
_cell.angle_alpha   90.00
_cell.angle_beta   90.00
_cell.angle_gamma   90.00
#
_symmetry.space_group_name_H-M   'P 1'
#
loop_
_entity.id
_entity.type
_entity.pdbx_description
1 polymer ?
#
loop_
_entity_poly.entity_id
_entity_poly.type
_entity_poly.pdbx_seq_one_letter_code
_entity_poly.pdbx_strand_id
1 'polypeptide(L)'
;MEGITDAFFTAFLGILGMLVAAHAVRTVLRLQAEDSLLRAELVLSTAVTRTRLAGSHLLFAFVGPPLMLAVAGGLAGLVHGMSGGDPVGSALRILAASLAQAPAVWVVAGATMLLYGAFPRLAPSAWGLLVVFLLLGQLGPMLRLPGWAMNLSPFTHVPPVLVDGPAPVPLAGLVATAFVLAGAGLSAFRRRDIPTA
;
A
#
# COMPACT_ATOMS: atom_id res chain seq x y z
N MET A 1 19.33 -25.51 1.28
CA MET A 1 18.77 -24.67 2.36
C MET A 1 18.33 -23.30 1.85
N GLU A 2 18.99 -22.75 0.83
CA GLU A 2 18.68 -21.45 0.22
C GLU A 2 17.21 -21.27 -0.20
N GLY A 3 16.60 -22.28 -0.84
CA GLY A 3 15.18 -22.19 -1.22
C GLY A 3 14.18 -22.07 -0.06
N ILE A 4 14.50 -22.60 1.13
CA ILE A 4 13.65 -22.43 2.32
C ILE A 4 13.78 -21.00 2.86
N THR A 5 15.00 -20.46 2.86
CA THR A 5 15.28 -19.07 3.25
C THR A 5 14.56 -18.09 2.33
N ASP A 6 14.62 -18.30 1.01
CA ASP A 6 13.95 -17.44 0.02
C ASP A 6 12.42 -17.52 0.14
N ALA A 7 11.85 -18.70 0.39
CA ALA A 7 10.43 -18.86 0.67
C ALA A 7 10.01 -18.16 1.98
N PHE A 8 10.82 -18.29 3.04
CA PHE A 8 10.60 -17.60 4.31
C PHE A 8 10.61 -16.08 4.13
N PHE A 9 11.63 -15.51 3.47
CA PHE A 9 11.69 -14.08 3.21
C PHE A 9 10.56 -13.61 2.30
N THR A 10 10.16 -14.41 1.31
CA THR A 10 9.01 -14.07 0.45
C THR A 10 7.72 -13.93 1.28
N ALA A 11 7.43 -14.89 2.17
CA ALA A 11 6.27 -14.81 3.05
C ALA A 11 6.37 -13.64 4.05
N PHE A 12 7.54 -13.47 4.68
CA PHE A 12 7.80 -12.39 5.62
C PHE A 12 7.64 -11.00 5.00
N LEU A 13 8.19 -10.79 3.80
CA LEU A 13 8.06 -9.55 3.05
C LEU A 13 6.61 -9.29 2.64
N GLY A 14 5.83 -10.33 2.32
CA GLY A 14 4.39 -10.21 2.09
C GLY A 14 3.65 -9.66 3.32
N ILE A 15 3.92 -10.21 4.51
CA ILE A 15 3.36 -9.72 5.77
C ILE A 15 3.82 -8.28 6.05
N LEU A 16 5.11 -7.97 5.86
CA LEU A 16 5.62 -6.60 6.00
C LEU A 16 4.92 -5.63 5.05
N GLY A 17 4.70 -6.01 3.79
CA GLY A 17 3.95 -5.21 2.82
C GLY A 17 2.55 -4.87 3.33
N MET A 18 1.85 -5.85 3.90
CA MET A 18 0.51 -5.65 4.48
C MET A 18 0.54 -4.74 5.72
N LEU A 19 1.57 -4.85 6.56
CA LEU A 19 1.78 -3.93 7.69
C LEU A 19 2.07 -2.50 7.22
N VAL A 20 2.87 -2.34 6.16
CA VAL A 20 3.13 -1.04 5.55
C VAL A 20 1.86 -0.47 4.89
N ALA A 21 0.98 -1.31 4.36
CA ALA A 21 -0.34 -0.86 3.89
C ALA A 21 -1.22 -0.29 5.01
N ALA A 22 -1.08 -0.75 6.25
CA ALA A 22 -1.76 -0.12 7.38
C ALA A 22 -1.32 1.33 7.59
N HIS A 23 -0.04 1.65 7.36
CA HIS A 23 0.43 3.04 7.37
C HIS A 23 -0.26 3.85 6.25
N ALA A 24 -0.32 3.32 5.02
CA ALA A 24 -0.99 4.00 3.92
C ALA A 24 -2.49 4.28 4.21
N VAL A 25 -3.22 3.31 4.76
CA VAL A 25 -4.61 3.49 5.22
C VAL A 25 -4.69 4.60 6.25
N ARG A 26 -3.81 4.60 7.27
CA ARG A 26 -3.77 5.66 8.30
C ARG A 26 -3.49 7.03 7.70
N THR A 27 -2.53 7.15 6.78
CA THR A 27 -2.17 8.42 6.15
C THR A 27 -3.37 9.00 5.39
N VAL A 28 -4.10 8.17 4.64
CA VAL A 28 -5.28 8.62 3.90
C VAL A 28 -6.44 8.96 4.84
N LEU A 29 -6.68 8.17 5.90
CA LEU A 29 -7.72 8.49 6.88
C LEU A 29 -7.37 9.70 7.76
N ARG A 30 -6.08 10.05 7.90
CA ARG A 30 -5.69 11.28 8.60
C ARG A 30 -6.21 12.53 7.89
N LEU A 31 -6.25 12.50 6.56
CA LEU A 31 -6.87 13.56 5.75
C LEU A 31 -8.34 13.80 6.16
N GLN A 32 -9.10 12.74 6.46
CA GLN A 32 -10.48 12.85 6.92
C GLN A 32 -10.60 13.54 8.29
N ALA A 33 -9.68 13.23 9.20
CA ALA A 33 -9.65 13.84 10.53
C ALA A 33 -9.27 15.32 10.44
N GLU A 34 -8.27 15.65 9.61
CA GLU A 34 -7.85 17.03 9.35
C GLU A 34 -8.96 17.83 8.65
N ASP A 35 -9.67 17.26 7.68
CA ASP A 35 -10.81 17.93 7.02
C ASP A 35 -11.94 18.27 8.01
N SER A 36 -12.13 17.46 9.05
CA SER A 36 -13.14 17.72 10.09
C SER A 36 -12.73 18.89 10.99
N LEU A 37 -11.44 19.01 11.29
CA LEU A 37 -10.87 20.11 12.09
C LEU A 37 -10.78 21.41 11.28
N LEU A 38 -10.36 21.34 10.01
CA LEU A 38 -10.26 22.50 9.12
C LEU A 38 -11.63 23.11 8.79
N ARG A 39 -12.72 22.33 8.83
CA ARG A 39 -14.09 22.89 8.77
C ARG A 39 -14.36 23.84 9.93
N ALA A 40 -13.83 23.58 11.12
CA ALA A 40 -13.98 24.45 12.28
C ALA A 40 -13.07 25.70 12.18
N GLU A 41 -11.87 25.56 11.62
CA GLU A 41 -10.93 26.69 11.41
C GLU A 41 -11.27 27.58 10.21
N LEU A 42 -11.84 27.04 9.12
CA LEU A 42 -12.27 27.83 7.94
C LEU A 42 -13.43 28.77 8.26
N VAL A 43 -14.20 28.49 9.32
CA VAL A 43 -15.16 29.45 9.90
C VAL A 43 -14.43 30.67 10.51
N LEU A 44 -13.14 30.53 10.85
CA LEU A 44 -12.36 31.51 11.60
C LEU A 44 -11.23 32.18 10.79
N SER A 45 -10.50 31.51 9.88
CA SER A 45 -9.45 32.19 9.09
C SER A 45 -8.88 31.41 7.89
N THR A 46 -8.80 32.08 6.72
CA THR A 46 -7.89 31.83 5.55
C THR A 46 -8.16 30.72 4.50
N ALA A 47 -7.44 30.83 3.37
CA ALA A 47 -7.76 30.36 2.02
C ALA A 47 -6.85 29.22 1.49
N VAL A 48 -6.70 28.11 2.22
CA VAL A 48 -6.00 26.92 1.67
C VAL A 48 -7.00 26.03 0.92
N THR A 49 -6.69 25.68 -0.34
CA THR A 49 -7.56 24.80 -1.14
C THR A 49 -7.43 23.34 -0.67
N ARG A 50 -8.55 22.73 -0.29
CA ARG A 50 -8.65 21.32 0.17
C ARG A 50 -7.99 20.30 -0.75
N THR A 51 -8.00 20.57 -2.05
CA THR A 51 -7.37 19.72 -3.06
C THR A 51 -5.85 19.64 -2.91
N ARG A 52 -5.20 20.73 -2.48
CA ARG A 52 -3.75 20.76 -2.23
C ARG A 52 -3.36 19.94 -1.01
N LEU A 53 -4.20 19.94 0.03
CA LEU A 53 -4.03 19.11 1.22
C LEU A 53 -4.27 17.61 0.94
N ALA A 54 -5.30 17.30 0.15
CA ALA A 54 -5.55 15.93 -0.29
C ALA A 54 -4.39 15.38 -1.14
N GLY A 55 -3.84 16.22 -2.03
CA GLY A 55 -2.67 15.89 -2.83
C GLY A 55 -1.40 15.63 -2.01
N SER A 56 -1.15 16.42 -0.95
CA SER A 56 0.03 16.20 -0.08
C SER A 56 -0.09 14.89 0.71
N HIS A 57 -1.27 14.57 1.25
CA HIS A 57 -1.50 13.31 1.95
C HIS A 57 -1.36 12.10 1.04
N LEU A 58 -1.87 12.18 -0.19
CA LEU A 58 -1.64 11.15 -1.19
C LEU A 58 -0.15 11.02 -1.51
N LEU A 59 0.58 12.12 -1.68
CA LEU A 59 2.04 12.06 -1.88
C LEU A 59 2.73 11.31 -0.74
N PHE A 60 2.39 11.59 0.52
CA PHE A 60 2.92 10.83 1.66
C PHE A 60 2.49 9.36 1.67
N ALA A 61 1.25 9.06 1.28
CA ALA A 61 0.75 7.68 1.17
C ALA A 61 1.44 6.88 0.05
N PHE A 62 1.98 7.55 -0.97
CA PHE A 62 2.75 6.92 -2.05
C PHE A 62 4.26 6.86 -1.77
N VAL A 63 4.84 7.88 -1.13
CA VAL A 63 6.28 7.96 -0.84
C VAL A 63 6.68 7.21 0.44
N GLY A 64 5.81 7.23 1.46
CA GLY A 64 6.07 6.55 2.74
C GLY A 64 6.32 5.04 2.60
N PRO A 65 5.43 4.28 1.92
CA PRO A 65 5.58 2.83 1.80
C PRO A 65 6.89 2.36 1.17
N PRO A 66 7.34 2.89 0.01
CA PRO A 66 8.65 2.53 -0.54
C PRO A 66 9.81 2.81 0.41
N LEU A 67 9.78 3.93 1.16
CA LEU A 67 10.84 4.24 2.12
C LEU A 67 10.86 3.25 3.28
N MET A 68 9.70 2.93 3.85
CA MET A 68 9.58 1.93 4.92
C MET A 68 10.06 0.56 4.46
N LEU A 69 9.67 0.14 3.25
CA LEU A 69 10.08 -1.13 2.65
C LEU A 69 11.56 -1.15 2.29
N ALA A 70 12.13 -0.03 1.85
CA ALA A 70 13.55 0.10 1.54
C ALA A 70 14.40 -0.07 2.80
N VAL A 71 14.03 0.62 3.88
CA VAL A 71 14.73 0.51 5.18
C VAL A 71 14.59 -0.91 5.73
N ALA A 72 13.37 -1.46 5.77
CA ALA A 72 13.14 -2.80 6.32
C ALA A 72 13.86 -3.90 5.51
N GLY A 73 13.72 -3.89 4.18
CA GLY A 73 14.35 -4.87 3.29
C GLY A 73 15.87 -4.72 3.24
N GLY A 74 16.37 -3.49 3.18
CA GLY A 74 17.80 -3.20 3.19
C GLY A 74 18.48 -3.68 4.48
N LEU A 75 17.90 -3.36 5.65
CA LEU A 75 18.43 -3.83 6.94
C LEU A 75 18.35 -5.36 7.06
N ALA A 76 17.22 -5.96 6.69
CA ALA A 76 17.06 -7.41 6.74
C ALA A 76 18.08 -8.13 5.85
N GLY A 77 18.30 -7.64 4.63
CA GLY A 77 19.24 -8.23 3.69
C GLY A 77 20.70 -8.00 4.07
N LEU A 78 21.05 -6.85 4.66
CA LEU A 78 22.38 -6.61 5.21
C LEU A 78 22.68 -7.57 6.37
N VAL A 79 21.77 -7.71 7.33
CA VAL A 79 21.93 -8.62 8.47
C VAL A 79 22.08 -10.07 7.99
N HIS A 80 21.23 -10.50 7.05
CA HIS A 80 21.30 -11.83 6.49
C HIS A 80 22.62 -12.09 5.74
N GLY A 81 23.01 -11.15 4.87
CA GLY A 81 24.21 -11.29 4.05
C GLY A 81 25.52 -11.24 4.86
N MET A 82 25.56 -10.51 5.98
CA MET A 82 26.68 -10.55 6.91
C MET A 82 26.90 -11.95 7.50
N SER A 83 25.82 -12.69 7.77
CA SER A 83 25.92 -14.08 8.26
C SER A 83 26.27 -15.08 7.15
N GLY A 84 25.90 -14.78 5.90
CA GLY A 84 26.12 -15.65 4.74
C GLY A 84 27.40 -15.40 3.95
N GLY A 85 28.16 -14.34 4.25
CA GLY A 85 29.40 -13.98 3.54
C GLY A 85 29.19 -13.17 2.24
N ASP A 86 27.95 -12.83 1.89
CA ASP A 86 27.61 -11.93 0.78
C ASP A 86 26.65 -10.81 1.23
N PRO A 87 27.18 -9.80 1.96
CA PRO A 87 26.38 -8.70 2.51
C PRO A 87 25.71 -7.84 1.43
N VAL A 88 26.39 -7.60 0.31
CA VAL A 88 25.90 -6.69 -0.74
C VAL A 88 24.87 -7.38 -1.62
N GLY A 89 25.12 -8.61 -2.07
CA GLY A 89 24.18 -9.33 -2.93
C GLY A 89 22.87 -9.65 -2.21
N SER A 90 22.94 -10.12 -0.96
CA SER A 90 21.76 -10.39 -0.13
C SER A 90 20.95 -9.13 0.17
N ALA A 91 21.64 -8.01 0.47
CA ALA A 91 20.99 -6.72 0.69
C ALA A 91 20.19 -6.27 -0.54
N LEU A 92 20.80 -6.30 -1.73
CA LEU A 92 20.14 -5.89 -2.96
C LEU A 92 18.97 -6.81 -3.33
N ARG A 93 19.12 -8.13 -3.18
CA ARG A 93 18.05 -9.11 -3.47
C ARG A 93 16.83 -8.91 -2.57
N ILE A 94 17.05 -8.85 -1.26
CA ILE A 94 15.95 -8.70 -0.27
C ILE A 94 15.33 -7.30 -0.35
N LEU A 95 16.14 -6.27 -0.62
CA LEU A 95 15.64 -4.92 -0.91
C LEU A 95 14.75 -4.89 -2.16
N ALA A 96 15.16 -5.53 -3.25
CA ALA A 96 14.35 -5.58 -4.47
C ALA A 96 13.01 -6.30 -4.22
N ALA A 97 13.06 -7.42 -3.50
CA ALA A 97 11.86 -8.15 -3.12
C ALA A 97 10.94 -7.37 -2.16
N SER A 98 11.51 -6.56 -1.24
CA SER A 98 10.70 -5.72 -0.36
C SER A 98 10.04 -4.58 -1.14
N LEU A 99 10.77 -3.94 -2.05
CA LEU A 99 10.24 -2.87 -2.90
C LEU A 99 9.16 -3.35 -3.87
N ALA A 100 9.21 -4.62 -4.29
CA ALA A 100 8.16 -5.23 -5.10
C ALA A 100 6.78 -5.26 -4.40
N GLN A 101 6.73 -5.09 -3.07
CA GLN A 101 5.47 -4.96 -2.32
C GLN A 101 4.83 -3.58 -2.45
N ALA A 102 5.59 -2.54 -2.84
CA ALA A 102 5.11 -1.16 -2.84
C ALA A 102 3.89 -0.93 -3.76
N PRO A 103 3.82 -1.49 -4.99
CA PRO A 103 2.63 -1.34 -5.84
C PRO A 103 1.36 -1.89 -5.21
N ALA A 104 1.42 -3.03 -4.50
CA ALA A 104 0.27 -3.58 -3.80
C ALA A 104 -0.19 -2.66 -2.66
N VAL A 105 0.76 -2.07 -1.92
CA VAL A 105 0.45 -1.05 -0.90
C VAL A 105 -0.25 0.17 -1.49
N TRP A 106 0.20 0.64 -2.66
CA TRP A 106 -0.43 1.76 -3.35
C TRP A 106 -1.85 1.46 -3.80
N VAL A 107 -2.17 0.22 -4.17
CA VAL A 107 -3.56 -0.18 -4.47
C VAL A 107 -4.43 0.00 -3.22
N VAL A 108 -3.95 -0.38 -2.03
CA VAL A 108 -4.68 -0.16 -0.77
C VAL A 108 -4.85 1.33 -0.49
N ALA A 109 -3.82 2.13 -0.72
CA ALA A 109 -3.88 3.59 -0.58
C ALA A 109 -4.94 4.20 -1.51
N GLY A 110 -4.92 3.82 -2.79
CA GLY A 110 -5.87 4.25 -3.81
C GLY A 110 -7.30 3.81 -3.48
N ALA A 111 -7.51 2.57 -3.04
CA ALA A 111 -8.81 2.06 -2.62
C ALA A 111 -9.34 2.83 -1.41
N THR A 112 -8.49 3.12 -0.42
CA THR A 112 -8.84 3.95 0.74
C THR A 112 -9.23 5.36 0.31
N MET A 113 -8.48 5.95 -0.62
CA MET A 113 -8.80 7.27 -1.17
C MET A 113 -10.09 7.25 -1.97
N LEU A 114 -10.40 6.17 -2.69
CA LEU A 114 -11.67 6.02 -3.39
C LEU A 114 -12.84 5.92 -2.42
N LEU A 115 -12.72 5.10 -1.36
CA LEU A 115 -13.73 5.00 -0.31
C LEU A 115 -13.94 6.35 0.37
N TYR A 116 -12.87 7.00 0.79
CA TYR A 116 -12.93 8.33 1.38
C TYR A 116 -13.56 9.34 0.41
N GLY A 117 -13.10 9.32 -0.84
CA GLY A 117 -13.44 10.18 -1.97
C GLY A 117 -14.86 10.01 -2.51
N ALA A 118 -15.50 8.85 -2.34
CA ALA A 118 -16.88 8.62 -2.77
C ALA A 118 -17.85 8.59 -1.58
N PHE A 119 -17.49 7.88 -0.51
CA PHE A 119 -18.35 7.63 0.65
C PHE A 119 -17.60 7.88 1.96
N PRO A 120 -17.52 9.14 2.45
CA PRO A 120 -16.61 9.49 3.53
C PRO A 120 -17.00 8.80 4.86
N ARG A 121 -18.29 8.47 5.03
CA ARG A 121 -18.81 7.71 6.18
C ARG A 121 -18.32 6.25 6.20
N LEU A 122 -17.97 5.70 5.04
CA LEU A 122 -17.46 4.34 4.90
C LEU A 122 -15.92 4.29 4.86
N ALA A 123 -15.22 5.41 4.85
CA ALA A 123 -13.75 5.43 4.79
C ALA A 123 -13.07 4.54 5.86
N PRO A 124 -13.54 4.48 7.13
CA PRO A 124 -12.97 3.58 8.13
C PRO A 124 -13.05 2.09 7.76
N SER A 125 -13.97 1.69 6.86
CA SER A 125 -14.08 0.30 6.40
C SER A 125 -12.88 -0.17 5.57
N ALA A 126 -11.98 0.74 5.16
CA ALA A 126 -10.71 0.41 4.53
C ALA A 126 -9.83 -0.50 5.41
N TRP A 127 -9.95 -0.42 6.74
CA TRP A 127 -9.33 -1.37 7.65
C TRP A 127 -9.84 -2.80 7.46
N GLY A 128 -11.15 -2.95 7.26
CA GLY A 128 -11.76 -4.24 6.95
C GLY A 128 -11.24 -4.79 5.61
N LEU A 129 -11.08 -3.93 4.60
CA LEU A 129 -10.48 -4.31 3.32
C LEU A 129 -9.05 -4.83 3.50
N LEU A 130 -8.23 -4.16 4.31
CA LEU A 130 -6.86 -4.60 4.60
C LEU A 130 -6.84 -5.97 5.31
N VAL A 131 -7.75 -6.21 6.26
CA VAL A 131 -7.90 -7.52 6.91
C VAL A 131 -8.27 -8.59 5.90
N VAL A 132 -9.22 -8.30 4.99
CA VAL A 132 -9.58 -9.24 3.91
C VAL A 132 -8.38 -9.56 3.03
N PHE A 133 -7.57 -8.57 2.65
CA PHE A 133 -6.37 -8.79 1.84
C PHE A 133 -5.30 -9.61 2.56
N LEU A 134 -5.13 -9.40 3.87
CA LEU A 134 -4.25 -10.21 4.71
C LEU A 134 -4.71 -11.67 4.73
N LEU A 135 -6.01 -11.91 4.99
CA LEU A 135 -6.58 -13.26 5.03
C LEU A 135 -6.45 -13.97 3.68
N LEU A 136 -6.80 -13.29 2.58
CA LEU A 136 -6.67 -13.84 1.24
C LEU A 136 -5.21 -14.12 0.87
N GLY A 137 -4.29 -13.19 1.15
CA GLY A 137 -2.89 -13.34 0.79
C GLY A 137 -2.16 -14.43 1.57
N GLN A 138 -2.40 -14.53 2.88
CA GLN A 138 -1.65 -15.44 3.76
C GLN A 138 -2.37 -16.78 3.97
N LEU A 139 -3.68 -16.75 4.21
CA LEU A 139 -4.46 -17.95 4.49
C LEU A 139 -5.14 -18.52 3.25
N GLY A 140 -5.38 -17.70 2.21
CA GLY A 140 -6.05 -18.15 1.01
C GLY A 140 -5.42 -19.37 0.33
N PRO A 141 -4.08 -19.44 0.17
CA PRO A 141 -3.42 -20.65 -0.34
C PRO A 141 -3.58 -21.85 0.60
N MET A 142 -3.52 -21.64 1.91
CA MET A 142 -3.69 -22.70 2.94
C MET A 142 -5.11 -23.27 2.94
N LEU A 143 -6.10 -22.39 2.75
CA LEU A 143 -7.52 -22.72 2.68
C LEU A 143 -7.95 -23.18 1.28
N ARG A 144 -7.04 -23.19 0.29
CA ARG A 144 -7.31 -23.54 -1.11
C ARG A 144 -8.49 -22.76 -1.70
N LEU A 145 -8.55 -21.46 -1.42
CA LEU A 145 -9.60 -20.59 -1.93
C LEU A 145 -9.59 -20.54 -3.47
N PRO A 146 -10.76 -20.35 -4.10
CA PRO A 146 -10.85 -20.27 -5.55
C PRO A 146 -10.11 -19.04 -6.09
N GLY A 147 -9.61 -19.13 -7.33
CA GLY A 147 -8.77 -18.10 -7.95
C GLY A 147 -9.42 -16.71 -8.00
N TRP A 148 -10.75 -16.63 -8.20
CA TRP A 148 -11.45 -15.34 -8.20
C TRP A 148 -11.37 -14.62 -6.84
N ALA A 149 -11.39 -15.37 -5.72
CA ALA A 149 -11.27 -14.81 -4.38
C ALA A 149 -9.84 -14.34 -4.13
N MET A 150 -8.85 -15.14 -4.56
CA MET A 150 -7.43 -14.77 -4.49
C MET A 150 -7.11 -13.52 -5.32
N ASN A 151 -7.76 -13.36 -6.47
CA ASN A 151 -7.57 -12.21 -7.36
C ASN A 151 -8.14 -10.90 -6.81
N LEU A 152 -8.88 -10.92 -5.69
CA LEU A 152 -9.32 -9.70 -5.01
C LEU A 152 -8.19 -9.01 -4.24
N SER A 153 -7.18 -9.77 -3.79
CA SER A 153 -6.08 -9.21 -3.03
C SER A 153 -4.99 -8.67 -3.96
N PRO A 154 -4.56 -7.41 -3.82
CA PRO A 154 -3.44 -6.90 -4.62
C PRO A 154 -2.12 -7.62 -4.28
N PHE A 155 -1.99 -8.16 -3.06
CA PHE A 155 -0.76 -8.83 -2.61
C PHE A 155 -0.54 -10.19 -3.27
N THR A 156 -1.58 -10.84 -3.79
CA THR A 156 -1.44 -12.12 -4.53
C THR A 156 -0.86 -11.91 -5.92
N HIS A 157 -0.86 -10.68 -6.42
CA HIS A 157 -0.29 -10.29 -7.70
C HIS A 157 1.17 -9.84 -7.58
N VAL A 158 1.73 -9.76 -6.36
CA VAL A 158 3.15 -9.44 -6.18
C VAL A 158 3.96 -10.68 -6.54
N PRO A 159 4.91 -10.59 -7.51
CA PRO A 159 5.73 -11.74 -7.87
C PRO A 159 6.64 -12.17 -6.72
N PRO A 160 6.87 -13.47 -6.54
CA PRO A 160 7.82 -13.98 -5.56
C PRO A 160 9.26 -13.76 -6.06
N VAL A 161 9.74 -12.51 -5.97
CA VAL A 161 11.01 -12.05 -6.57
C VAL A 161 12.23 -12.89 -6.16
N LEU A 162 12.25 -13.39 -4.94
CA LEU A 162 13.38 -14.19 -4.44
C LEU A 162 13.41 -15.62 -5.01
N VAL A 163 12.25 -16.13 -5.44
CA VAL A 163 12.08 -17.51 -5.94
C VAL A 163 12.08 -17.55 -7.46
N ASP A 164 11.21 -16.74 -8.09
CA ASP A 164 10.97 -16.78 -9.54
C ASP A 164 11.61 -15.60 -10.29
N GLY A 165 12.21 -14.65 -9.56
CA GLY A 165 12.77 -13.43 -10.13
C GLY A 165 11.74 -12.31 -10.35
N PRO A 166 12.18 -11.14 -10.85
CA PRO A 166 11.31 -9.99 -11.06
C PRO A 166 10.35 -10.20 -12.23
N ALA A 167 9.06 -9.94 -12.01
CA ALA A 167 8.05 -9.91 -13.07
C ALA A 167 7.49 -8.48 -13.22
N PRO A 168 7.88 -7.73 -14.26
CA PRO A 168 7.50 -6.32 -14.40
C PRO A 168 6.02 -6.12 -14.76
N VAL A 169 5.43 -7.04 -15.51
CA VAL A 169 4.03 -6.96 -15.97
C VAL A 169 3.02 -6.87 -14.82
N PRO A 170 3.00 -7.79 -13.83
CA PRO A 170 2.05 -7.69 -12.72
C PRO A 170 2.29 -6.45 -11.84
N LEU A 171 3.55 -6.05 -11.66
CA LEU A 171 3.88 -4.82 -10.93
C LEU A 171 3.33 -3.58 -11.64
N ALA A 172 3.48 -3.48 -12.96
CA ALA A 172 2.91 -2.40 -13.75
C ALA A 172 1.37 -2.35 -13.65
N GLY A 173 0.71 -3.51 -13.65
CA GLY A 173 -0.74 -3.64 -13.44
C GLY A 173 -1.19 -3.11 -12.08
N LEU A 174 -0.46 -3.42 -11.01
CA LEU A 174 -0.72 -2.89 -9.66
C LEU A 174 -0.54 -1.38 -9.60
N VAL A 175 0.53 -0.85 -10.19
CA VAL A 175 0.78 0.60 -10.26
C VAL A 175 -0.35 1.31 -11.00
N ALA A 176 -0.74 0.82 -12.17
CA ALA A 176 -1.83 1.39 -12.95
C ALA A 176 -3.15 1.38 -12.15
N THR A 177 -3.45 0.26 -11.50
CA THR A 177 -4.65 0.12 -10.65
C THR A 177 -4.63 1.12 -9.50
N ALA A 178 -3.49 1.28 -8.82
CA ALA A 178 -3.34 2.25 -7.74
C ALA A 178 -3.62 3.69 -8.18
N PHE A 179 -3.06 4.10 -9.31
CA PHE A 179 -3.29 5.45 -9.86
C PHE A 179 -4.73 5.66 -10.32
N VAL A 180 -5.36 4.65 -10.93
CA VAL A 180 -6.78 4.72 -11.31
C VAL A 180 -7.66 4.91 -10.07
N LEU A 181 -7.46 4.11 -9.02
CA LEU A 181 -8.23 4.20 -7.78
C LEU A 181 -8.01 5.55 -7.07
N ALA A 182 -6.75 5.98 -6.94
CA ALA A 182 -6.41 7.26 -6.32
C ALA A 182 -6.99 8.45 -7.11
N GLY A 183 -6.87 8.43 -8.45
CA GLY A 183 -7.42 9.45 -9.34
C GLY A 183 -8.94 9.51 -9.25
N ALA A 184 -9.63 8.36 -9.31
CA ALA A 184 -11.08 8.28 -9.14
C ALA A 184 -11.52 8.80 -7.76
N GLY A 185 -10.81 8.44 -6.69
CA GLY A 185 -11.07 8.94 -5.34
C GLY A 185 -10.89 10.44 -5.22
N LEU A 186 -9.84 11.00 -5.79
CA LEU A 186 -9.61 12.44 -5.82
C LEU A 186 -10.69 13.19 -6.64
N SER A 187 -11.08 12.64 -7.79
CA SER A 187 -12.17 13.19 -8.61
C SER A 187 -13.51 13.15 -7.88
N ALA A 188 -13.83 12.06 -7.19
CA ALA A 188 -15.04 11.95 -6.39
C ALA A 188 -15.02 12.92 -5.19
N PHE A 189 -13.85 13.08 -4.56
CA PHE A 189 -13.64 14.07 -3.49
C PHE A 189 -13.94 15.49 -4.00
N ARG A 190 -13.36 15.88 -5.14
CA ARG A 190 -13.58 17.20 -5.76
C ARG A 190 -15.04 17.47 -6.10
N ARG A 191 -15.77 16.47 -6.62
CA ARG A 191 -17.18 16.64 -6.99
C ARG A 191 -18.08 16.91 -5.79
N ARG A 192 -17.78 16.33 -4.62
CA ARG A 192 -18.56 16.54 -3.37
C ARG A 192 -18.29 17.89 -2.71
N ASP A 193 -17.14 18.50 -2.99
CA ASP A 193 -16.75 19.78 -2.43
C ASP A 193 -17.26 21.00 -3.25
N ILE A 194 -17.94 20.79 -4.38
CA ILE A 194 -18.54 21.89 -5.15
C ILE A 194 -19.81 22.37 -4.42
N PRO A 195 -19.87 23.63 -3.94
CA PRO A 195 -21.10 24.18 -3.36
C PRO A 195 -22.15 24.28 -4.46
N THR A 196 -23.28 23.60 -4.32
CA THR A 196 -24.49 23.98 -5.04
C THR A 196 -24.94 25.31 -4.46
N ALA A 197 -24.76 26.39 -5.24
CA ALA A 197 -25.22 27.74 -4.93
C ALA A 197 -26.74 27.81 -4.78
#